data_AF-A0A915Z5R9-F1
#
_entry.id   AF-A0A915Z5R9-F1
#
_cell.length_a   1.000
_cell.length_b   1.000
_cell.length_c   1.000
_cell.angle_alpha   90.00
_cell.angle_beta   90.00
_cell.angle_gamma   90.00
#
_symmetry.space_group_name_H-M   'P 1'
#
loop_
_entity.id
_entity.type
_entity.pdbx_description
1 polymer ?
#
loop_
_entity_poly.entity_id
_entity_poly.type
_entity_poly.pdbx_seq_one_letter_code
_entity_poly.pdbx_strand_id
1 'polypeptide(L)'
;MLEVINVITKMEQQQQITRNNVVDVFRQSQAKDVKSRFGHLAVYQEKFTRKLKTKEDAFLLLDDLVLRKIVEEDIILNRTSTGQNYTCSIFVLGLVEDALAKVSIENWKYLIKAK
;
A
#
# COMPACT_ATOMS: atom_id res chain seq x y z
N MET A 1 -3.61 -6.59 -2.79
CA MET A 1 -2.73 -5.58 -2.18
C MET A 1 -1.30 -5.78 -2.65
N LEU A 2 -0.76 -7.00 -2.57
CA LEU A 2 0.58 -7.31 -3.11
C LEU A 2 0.77 -6.88 -4.56
N GLU A 3 -0.17 -7.22 -5.45
CA GLU A 3 -0.14 -6.79 -6.85
C GLU A 3 -0.13 -5.27 -6.99
N VAL A 4 -0.96 -4.56 -6.22
CA VAL A 4 -1.00 -3.10 -6.19
C VAL A 4 0.35 -2.53 -5.77
N ILE A 5 0.93 -3.02 -4.67
CA ILE A 5 2.25 -2.58 -4.19
C ILE A 5 3.30 -2.80 -5.28
N ASN A 6 3.37 -4.03 -5.83
CA ASN A 6 4.32 -4.39 -6.87
C ASN A 6 4.20 -3.50 -8.12
N VAL A 7 2.98 -3.16 -8.54
CA VAL A 7 2.76 -2.30 -9.71
C VAL A 7 3.16 -0.88 -9.40
N ILE A 8 2.65 -0.28 -8.32
CA ILE A 8 2.87 1.15 -8.07
C ILE A 8 4.31 1.46 -7.68
N THR A 9 5.01 0.58 -6.95
CA THR A 9 6.41 0.83 -6.60
C THR A 9 7.36 0.60 -7.77
N LYS A 10 7.02 -0.26 -8.74
CA LYS A 10 7.81 -0.46 -9.96
C LYS A 10 7.57 0.60 -11.03
N MET A 11 6.34 1.13 -11.13
CA MET A 11 6.03 2.18 -12.11
C MET A 11 6.52 3.55 -11.65
N GLU A 12 6.50 3.81 -10.35
CA GLU A 12 6.85 5.10 -9.77
C GLU A 12 8.25 5.08 -9.13
N GLN A 13 9.23 4.42 -9.77
CA GLN A 13 10.60 4.26 -9.23
C GLN A 13 11.30 5.57 -8.83
N GLN A 14 10.80 6.72 -9.28
CA GLN A 14 11.34 8.05 -8.99
C GLN A 14 10.50 8.85 -7.97
N GLN A 15 9.35 8.31 -7.53
CA GLN A 15 8.46 8.98 -6.59
C GLN A 15 8.26 8.16 -5.32
N GLN A 16 8.26 8.86 -4.19
CA GLN A 16 7.93 8.26 -2.90
C GLN A 16 6.47 7.77 -2.89
N ILE A 17 6.29 6.49 -2.59
CA ILE A 17 4.99 5.86 -2.40
C ILE A 17 4.68 5.84 -0.91
N THR A 18 3.61 6.51 -0.52
CA THR A 18 3.14 6.49 0.88
C THR A 18 2.16 5.33 1.10
N ARG A 19 1.97 4.96 2.37
CA ARG A 19 0.95 3.97 2.75
C ARG A 19 -0.46 4.35 2.29
N ASN A 20 -0.79 5.64 2.30
CA ASN A 20 -2.07 6.14 1.76
C ASN A 20 -2.19 5.81 0.27
N ASN A 21 -1.13 5.97 -0.52
CA ASN A 21 -1.18 5.65 -1.95
C ASN A 21 -1.51 4.17 -2.18
N VAL A 22 -0.86 3.25 -1.46
CA VAL A 22 -1.18 1.81 -1.54
C VAL A 22 -2.64 1.55 -1.18
N VAL A 23 -3.11 2.09 -0.05
CA VAL A 23 -4.46 1.86 0.45
C VAL A 23 -5.51 2.43 -0.49
N ASP A 24 -5.30 3.64 -1.01
CA ASP A 24 -6.25 4.31 -1.89
C ASP A 24 -6.33 3.63 -3.25
N VAL A 25 -5.21 3.18 -3.82
CA VAL A 25 -5.21 2.39 -5.06
C VAL A 25 -5.83 1.00 -4.83
N PHE A 26 -5.50 0.33 -3.73
CA PHE A 26 -6.06 -0.98 -3.40
C PHE A 26 -7.58 -0.95 -3.20
N ARG A 27 -8.09 0.15 -2.63
CA ARG A 27 -9.54 0.39 -2.46
C ARG A 27 -10.18 1.03 -3.68
N GLN A 28 -9.41 1.28 -4.74
CA GLN A 28 -9.86 1.94 -5.97
C GLN A 28 -10.56 3.28 -5.67
N SER A 29 -9.95 4.09 -4.79
CA SER A 29 -10.45 5.41 -4.42
C SER A 29 -10.69 6.27 -5.66
N GLN A 30 -11.84 6.94 -5.70
CA GLN A 30 -12.25 7.81 -6.81
C GLN A 30 -11.86 9.28 -6.58
N ALA A 31 -11.11 9.57 -5.52
CA ALA A 31 -10.63 10.91 -5.21
C ALA A 31 -9.80 11.48 -6.38
N LYS A 32 -9.97 12.77 -6.65
CA LYS A 32 -9.43 13.44 -7.85
C LYS A 32 -7.90 13.36 -7.91
N ASP A 33 -7.25 13.58 -6.78
CA ASP A 33 -5.81 13.48 -6.58
C ASP A 33 -5.31 12.06 -6.85
N VAL A 34 -5.96 11.04 -6.27
CA VAL A 34 -5.60 9.63 -6.49
C VAL A 34 -5.75 9.25 -7.97
N LYS A 35 -6.87 9.62 -8.60
CA LYS A 35 -7.10 9.35 -10.03
C LYS A 35 -6.12 10.07 -10.94
N SER A 36 -5.76 11.31 -10.62
CA SER A 36 -4.80 12.07 -11.44
C SER A 36 -3.44 11.38 -11.50
N ARG A 37 -3.04 10.71 -10.41
CA ARG A 37 -1.76 10.00 -10.32
C ARG A 37 -1.85 8.55 -10.81
N PHE A 38 -2.84 7.80 -10.34
CA PHE A 38 -2.93 6.35 -10.53
C PHE A 38 -4.06 5.88 -11.45
N GLY A 39 -4.84 6.79 -12.04
CA GLY A 39 -6.03 6.45 -12.82
C GLY A 39 -5.75 5.66 -14.10
N HIS A 40 -4.50 5.61 -14.55
CA HIS A 40 -4.07 4.83 -15.71
C HIS A 40 -3.88 3.33 -15.38
N LEU A 41 -3.81 2.95 -14.11
CA LEU A 41 -3.59 1.56 -13.69
C LEU A 41 -4.78 0.67 -14.06
N ALA A 42 -4.49 -0.59 -14.44
CA ALA A 42 -5.50 -1.59 -14.82
C ALA A 42 -6.60 -1.78 -13.76
N VAL A 43 -6.24 -1.64 -12.47
CA VAL A 43 -7.16 -1.71 -11.33
C VAL A 43 -8.31 -0.68 -11.40
N TYR A 44 -8.16 0.39 -12.18
CA TYR A 44 -9.19 1.39 -12.45
C TYR A 44 -9.91 1.22 -13.80
N GLN A 45 -9.41 0.35 -14.68
CA GLN A 45 -9.98 0.08 -16.00
C GLN A 45 -11.00 -1.08 -15.98
N GLU A 46 -10.88 -2.02 -15.03
CA GLU A 46 -11.80 -3.16 -14.90
C GLU A 46 -13.18 -2.75 -14.35
N LYS A 47 -14.26 -3.34 -14.90
CA LYS A 47 -15.65 -3.10 -14.46
C LYS A 47 -15.87 -3.69 -13.06
N PHE A 48 -16.39 -2.83 -12.19
CA PHE A 48 -16.29 -2.87 -10.73
C PHE A 48 -17.05 -4.02 -10.05
N THR A 49 -16.37 -4.75 -9.15
CA THR A 49 -16.98 -5.27 -7.92
C THR A 49 -16.45 -4.45 -6.76
N ARG A 50 -17.31 -3.62 -6.15
CA ARG A 50 -16.96 -2.84 -4.96
C ARG A 50 -16.53 -3.80 -3.86
N LYS A 51 -15.22 -3.99 -3.68
CA LYS A 51 -14.75 -4.63 -2.45
C LYS A 51 -15.02 -3.64 -1.33
N LEU A 52 -16.07 -3.90 -0.56
CA LEU A 52 -16.46 -3.19 0.66
C LEU A 52 -15.39 -3.39 1.74
N LYS A 53 -14.17 -2.88 1.49
CA LYS A 53 -13.08 -2.84 2.46
C LYS A 53 -12.97 -1.41 2.97
N THR A 54 -13.07 -1.27 4.29
CA THR A 54 -12.89 0.03 4.95
C THR A 54 -11.44 0.50 4.77
N LYS A 55 -11.15 1.78 5.06
CA LYS A 55 -9.78 2.28 4.94
C LYS A 55 -8.90 1.60 5.98
N GLU A 56 -9.48 1.39 7.14
CA GLU A 56 -8.93 0.73 8.32
C GLU A 56 -8.55 -0.71 8.02
N ASP A 57 -9.43 -1.51 7.41
CA ASP A 57 -9.14 -2.90 7.03
C ASP A 57 -7.96 -2.99 6.05
N ALA A 58 -7.86 -2.03 5.13
CA ALA A 58 -6.77 -2.00 4.17
C ALA A 58 -5.44 -1.62 4.84
N PHE A 59 -5.45 -0.72 5.82
CA PHE A 59 -4.27 -0.43 6.62
C PHE A 59 -3.84 -1.63 7.47
N LEU A 60 -4.79 -2.29 8.14
CA LEU A 60 -4.49 -3.50 8.93
C LEU A 60 -3.88 -4.59 8.06
N LEU A 61 -4.37 -4.77 6.84
CA LEU A 61 -3.77 -5.69 5.88
C LEU A 61 -2.34 -5.28 5.54
N LEU A 62 -2.09 -3.98 5.27
CA LEU A 62 -0.75 -3.50 4.97
C LEU A 62 0.21 -3.69 6.15
N ASP A 63 -0.22 -3.41 7.37
CA ASP A 63 0.55 -3.64 8.60
C ASP A 63 0.93 -5.11 8.76
N ASP A 64 -0.02 -6.03 8.56
CA ASP A 64 0.24 -7.47 8.62
C ASP A 64 1.28 -7.89 7.57
N LEU A 65 1.22 -7.34 6.35
CA LEU A 65 2.21 -7.63 5.31
C LEU A 65 3.62 -7.12 5.65
N VAL A 66 3.73 -5.95 6.28
CA VAL A 66 5.00 -5.39 6.74
C VAL A 66 5.58 -6.21 7.90
N LEU A 67 4.75 -6.53 8.91
CA LEU A 67 5.17 -7.34 10.07
C LEU A 67 5.65 -8.74 9.66
N ARG A 68 5.06 -9.31 8.61
CA ARG A 68 5.46 -10.60 8.04
C ARG A 68 6.67 -10.54 7.12
N LYS A 69 7.30 -9.37 6.95
CA LYS A 69 8.46 -9.16 6.08
C LYS A 69 8.16 -9.56 4.62
N ILE A 70 6.97 -9.18 4.13
CA ILE A 70 6.57 -9.33 2.73
C ILE A 70 6.71 -8.01 1.98
N VAL A 71 6.46 -6.90 2.68
CA VAL A 71 6.56 -5.53 2.15
C VAL A 71 7.68 -4.82 2.87
N GLU A 72 8.52 -4.11 2.12
CA GLU A 72 9.58 -3.26 2.66
C GLU A 72 9.10 -1.82 2.76
N GLU A 73 9.38 -1.21 3.91
CA GLU A 73 9.14 0.21 4.16
C GLU A 73 10.44 0.90 4.54
N ASP A 74 10.59 2.14 4.07
CA ASP A 74 11.62 3.06 4.54
C ASP A 74 11.00 4.05 5.53
N ILE A 75 11.64 4.19 6.69
CA ILE A 75 11.18 5.06 7.77
C ILE A 75 12.23 6.15 7.98
N ILE A 76 11.90 7.36 7.53
CA ILE A 76 12.77 8.52 7.66
C ILE A 76 12.31 9.34 8.87
N LEU A 77 13.18 9.38 9.88
CA LEU A 77 13.01 10.24 11.06
C LEU A 77 13.85 11.51 10.89
N ASN A 78 13.18 12.63 10.70
CA ASN A 78 13.84 13.93 10.57
C ASN A 78 13.64 14.73 11.86
N ARG A 79 14.70 15.40 12.32
CA ARG A 79 14.60 16.41 13.36
C ARG A 79 14.39 17.77 12.69
N THR A 80 13.41 18.54 13.16
CA THR A 80 13.21 19.90 12.62
C THR A 80 14.43 20.77 12.94
N SER A 81 14.73 21.74 12.08
CA SER A 81 15.86 22.66 12.24
C SER A 81 15.85 23.44 13.56
N THR A 82 14.66 23.65 14.13
CA THR A 82 14.45 24.28 15.45
C THR A 82 14.66 23.31 16.63
N GLY A 83 14.91 22.03 16.37
CA GLY A 83 15.27 21.01 17.35
C GLY A 83 14.15 20.54 18.28
N GLN A 84 12.96 21.16 18.23
CA GLN A 84 11.84 20.91 19.14
C GLN A 84 10.92 19.78 18.69
N ASN A 85 10.86 19.46 17.39
CA ASN A 85 9.94 18.46 16.85
C ASN A 85 10.69 17.39 16.03
N TYR A 86 10.14 16.18 16.03
CA TYR A 86 10.53 15.10 15.12
C TYR A 86 9.41 14.88 14.12
N THR A 87 9.76 14.68 12.85
CA THR A 87 8.83 14.24 11.82
C THR A 87 9.20 12.82 11.40
N CYS A 88 8.18 11.98 11.25
CA CYS A 88 8.32 10.62 10.76
C CYS A 88 7.64 10.53 9.40
N SER A 89 8.36 10.06 8.39
CA SER A 89 7.84 9.79 7.06
C SER A 89 8.05 8.32 6.75
N ILE A 90 6.97 7.63 6.36
CA ILE A 90 6.99 6.21 6.04
C ILE A 90 6.66 6.03 4.57
N PHE A 91 7.56 5.36 3.84
CA PHE A 91 7.44 5.09 2.42
C PHE A 91 7.46 3.59 2.17
N VAL A 92 6.69 3.13 1.19
CA VAL A 92 6.65 1.73 0.76
C VAL A 92 7.63 1.57 -0.40
N LEU A 93 8.69 0.78 -0.18
CA LEU A 93 9.73 0.52 -1.19
C LEU A 93 9.29 -0.53 -2.20
N GLY A 94 8.55 -1.55 -1.75
CA GLY A 94 8.09 -2.63 -2.62
C GLY A 94 7.88 -3.93 -1.88
N LEU A 95 7.91 -5.02 -2.65
CA LEU A 95 7.85 -6.37 -2.12
C LEU A 95 9.27 -6.91 -1.90
N VAL A 96 9.46 -7.67 -0.83
CA VAL A 96 10.69 -8.46 -0.59
C VAL A 96 10.85 -9.50 -1.70
N GLU A 97 12.09 -9.87 -2.03
CA GLU A 97 12.37 -11.01 -2.90
C GLU A 97 11.61 -12.27 -2.41
N ASP A 98 11.03 -13.01 -3.34
CA ASP A 98 10.19 -14.20 -3.09
C ASP A 98 8.90 -13.96 -2.28
N ALA A 99 8.47 -12.71 -2.07
CA ALA A 99 7.22 -12.36 -1.39
C ALA A 99 6.00 -13.13 -1.92
N LEU A 100 5.87 -13.24 -3.25
CA LEU A 100 4.75 -13.94 -3.89
C LEU A 100 4.81 -15.46 -3.64
N ALA A 101 6.01 -16.04 -3.64
CA ALA A 101 6.20 -17.46 -3.36
C ALA A 101 5.83 -17.78 -1.90
N LYS A 102 6.28 -16.96 -0.93
CA LYS A 102 5.95 -17.12 0.50
C LYS A 102 4.43 -17.11 0.74
N VAL A 103 3.74 -16.14 0.15
CA VAL A 103 2.27 -16.00 0.31
C VAL A 103 1.53 -17.19 -0.32
N SER A 104 2.03 -17.71 -1.45
CA SER A 104 1.43 -18.87 -2.12
C SER A 104 1.54 -20.17 -1.31
N ILE A 105 2.66 -20.35 -0.58
CA ILE A 105 2.91 -21.54 0.25
C ILE A 105 2.00 -21.54 1.48
N GLU A 106 1.82 -20.36 2.09
CA GLU A 106 1.11 -20.25 3.37
C GLU A 106 -0.42 -20.07 3.24
N ASN A 107 -0.94 -19.92 2.01
CA ASN A 107 -2.37 -19.97 1.68
C ASN A 107 -3.26 -19.08 2.58
N TRP A 108 -2.89 -17.80 2.70
CA TRP A 108 -3.51 -16.86 3.64
C TRP A 108 -4.97 -16.55 3.32
N LYS A 109 -5.83 -16.70 4.32
CA LYS A 109 -7.25 -16.31 4.26
C LYS A 109 -7.52 -15.23 5.31
N TYR A 110 -7.85 -14.03 4.85
CA TYR A 110 -8.28 -12.92 5.71
C TYR A 110 -9.80 -12.95 5.85
N LEU A 111 -10.29 -13.21 7.06
CA LEU A 111 -11.72 -13.21 7.36
C LEU A 111 -12.14 -11.80 7.80
N ILE A 112 -12.65 -10.99 6.88
CA ILE A 112 -13.19 -9.66 7.20
C ILE A 112 -14.67 -9.84 7.53
N LYS A 113 -15.05 -9.63 8.81
CA LYS A 113 -16.45 -9.53 9.19
C LYS A 113 -17.00 -8.20 8.69
N ALA A 114 -17.79 -8.22 7.62
CA ALA A 114 -18.63 -7.09 7.29
C ALA A 114 -19.75 -6.98 8.35
N LYS A 115 -19.87 -5.81 8.99
CA LYS A 115 -21.02 -5.47 9.83
C LYS A 115 -22.22 -5.10 8.97
#